data_AF-A0A962IFE7-F1
#
_entry.id   AF-A0A962IFE7-F1
#
_cell.length_a   1.000
_cell.length_b   1.000
_cell.length_c   1.000
_cell.angle_alpha   90.00
_cell.angle_beta   90.00
_cell.angle_gamma   90.00
#
_symmetry.space_group_name_H-M   'P 1'
#
loop_
_entity.id
_entity.type
_entity.pdbx_description
1 polymer ?
#
loop_
_entity_poly.entity_id
_entity_poly.type
_entity_poly.pdbx_seq_one_letter_code
_entity_poly.pdbx_strand_id
1 'polypeptide(L)' 'RHFQDVVIELPWEDFTPAAAWMTHRKLEKVQPVAEIVTRDVNAALDELLQRGVSLRGLQVRSRTLEDLFLELTGKALRA' A
#
# COMPACT_ATOMS: atom_id res chain seq x y z
N ARG A 1 -17.80 11.86 5.61
CA ARG A 1 -16.45 12.47 5.49
C ARG A 1 -15.63 11.52 4.63
N HIS A 2 -15.28 11.95 3.42
CA HIS A 2 -14.82 11.05 2.34
C HIS A 2 -13.46 10.43 2.68
N PHE A 3 -13.39 9.10 2.58
CA PHE A 3 -12.15 8.32 2.64
C PHE A 3 -11.38 8.59 1.34
N GLN A 4 -10.57 9.63 1.33
CA GLN A 4 -9.76 10.02 0.17
C GLN A 4 -8.39 9.34 0.15
N ASP A 5 -8.09 8.53 1.17
CA ASP A 5 -6.84 7.78 1.20
C ASP A 5 -6.89 6.65 0.16
N VAL A 6 -5.81 6.52 -0.60
CA VAL A 6 -5.60 5.51 -1.63
C VAL A 6 -4.53 4.54 -1.15
N VAL A 7 -4.68 3.29 -1.54
CA VAL A 7 -3.74 2.23 -1.23
C VAL A 7 -2.94 1.88 -2.47
N ILE A 8 -1.63 1.91 -2.33
CA ILE A 8 -0.68 1.40 -3.33
C ILE A 8 -0.21 0.05 -2.83
N GLU A 9 -0.41 -1.00 -3.63
CA GLU A 9 0.16 -2.32 -3.39
C GLU A 9 1.31 -2.55 -4.38
N LEU A 10 2.48 -2.90 -3.85
CA LEU A 10 3.66 -3.26 -4.61
C LEU A 10 4.05 -4.70 -4.30
N PRO A 11 4.42 -5.54 -5.28
CA PRO A 11 5.01 -6.84 -5.01
C PRO A 11 6.17 -6.71 -4.02
N TRP A 12 6.21 -7.58 -3.00
CA TRP A 12 7.24 -7.49 -1.96
C TRP A 12 8.66 -7.69 -2.52
N GLU A 13 8.79 -8.46 -3.59
CA GLU A 13 10.04 -8.63 -4.34
C GLU A 13 10.57 -7.33 -4.97
N ASP A 14 9.67 -6.43 -5.36
CA ASP A 14 10.02 -5.11 -5.90
C ASP A 14 10.18 -4.06 -4.77
N PHE A 15 9.73 -4.38 -3.55
CA PHE A 15 9.89 -3.51 -2.37
C PHE A 15 11.33 -3.60 -1.83
N THR A 16 12.22 -2.83 -2.45
CA THR A 16 13.63 -2.77 -2.07
C THR A 16 13.84 -2.02 -0.74
N PRO A 17 15.00 -2.17 -0.07
CA PRO A 17 15.35 -1.35 1.10
C PRO A 17 15.26 0.16 0.85
N ALA A 18 15.39 0.59 -0.41
CA ALA A 18 15.24 1.99 -0.80
C ALA A 18 13.81 2.52 -0.61
N ALA A 19 12.79 1.63 -0.53
CA ALA A 19 11.38 1.95 -0.28
C ALA A 19 11.00 1.93 1.22
N ALA A 20 11.86 1.42 2.10
CA ALA A 20 11.56 1.21 3.53
C ALA A 20 11.41 2.50 4.36
N TRP A 21 11.63 3.67 3.76
CA TRP A 21 11.40 4.99 4.35
C TRP A 21 9.92 5.39 4.39
N MET A 22 9.08 4.76 3.58
CA MET A 22 7.63 4.96 3.62
C MET A 22 7.02 4.06 4.70
N THR A 23 6.04 4.58 5.42
CA THR A 23 5.19 3.75 6.27
C THR A 23 4.45 2.76 5.38
N HIS A 24 4.72 1.47 5.60
CA HIS A 24 4.15 0.38 4.83
C HIS A 24 3.70 -0.75 5.74
N ARG A 25 2.81 -1.59 5.22
CA ARG A 25 2.41 -2.85 5.84
C ARG A 25 2.71 -3.98 4.88
N LYS A 26 3.47 -4.97 5.32
CA LYS A 26 3.62 -6.21 4.56
C LYS A 26 2.35 -7.05 4.72
N LEU A 27 1.73 -7.43 3.62
CA LEU A 27 0.62 -8.38 3.60
C LEU A 27 1.12 -9.75 3.11
N GLU A 28 0.98 -10.76 3.96
CA GLU A 28 1.30 -12.16 3.66
C GLU A 28 0.15 -12.79 2.84
N LYS A 29 -0.08 -12.30 1.61
CA LYS A 29 -0.97 -12.92 0.61
C LYS A 29 -0.22 -14.06 -0.09
N VAL A 30 -0.91 -14.80 -0.99
CA VAL A 30 -0.29 -15.84 -1.84
C VAL A 30 0.96 -15.32 -2.56
N GLN A 31 0.91 -14.07 -3.01
CA GLN A 31 2.09 -13.28 -3.40
C GLN A 31 2.21 -12.12 -2.40
N PRO A 32 3.27 -12.06 -1.58
CA PRO A 32 3.41 -11.01 -0.59
C PRO A 32 3.50 -9.63 -1.25
N VAL A 33 2.84 -8.65 -0.65
CA VAL A 33 2.83 -7.27 -1.14
C VAL A 33 3.14 -6.28 -0.02
N ALA A 34 3.82 -5.20 -0.35
CA ALA A 34 3.93 -4.01 0.47
C ALA A 34 2.74 -3.10 0.20
N GLU A 35 1.96 -2.81 1.23
CA GLU A 35 0.83 -1.89 1.19
C GLU A 35 1.26 -0.52 1.73
N ILE A 36 1.05 0.53 0.94
CA ILE A 36 1.37 1.92 1.26
C ILE A 36 0.08 2.73 1.18
N VAL A 37 -0.26 3.43 2.25
CA VAL A 37 -1.43 4.31 2.29
C VAL A 37 -0.99 5.75 2.06
N THR A 38 -1.55 6.40 1.04
CA THR A 38 -1.23 7.78 0.68
C THR A 38 -2.49 8.57 0.34
N ARG A 39 -2.43 9.89 0.49
CA ARG A 39 -3.44 10.83 -0.02
C ARG A 39 -3.10 11.39 -1.39
N ASP A 40 -1.84 11.27 -1.78
CA ASP A 40 -1.33 11.72 -3.07
C ASP A 40 -0.60 10.55 -3.73
N VAL A 41 -1.28 9.94 -4.69
CA VAL A 41 -0.76 8.80 -5.45
C VAL A 41 0.41 9.24 -6.31
N ASN A 42 0.30 10.40 -6.97
CA ASN A 42 1.33 10.84 -7.92
C ASN A 42 2.63 11.13 -7.20
N ALA A 43 2.58 11.85 -6.08
CA ALA A 43 3.77 12.13 -5.27
C ALA A 43 4.44 10.82 -4.80
N ALA A 44 3.65 9.85 -4.31
CA ALA A 44 4.19 8.57 -3.85
C ALA A 44 4.84 7.76 -5.00
N LEU A 45 4.22 7.73 -6.19
CA LEU A 45 4.79 7.04 -7.36
C LEU A 45 6.09 7.71 -7.83
N ASP A 46 6.14 9.04 -7.87
CA ASP A 46 7.35 9.79 -8.23
C ASP A 46 8.49 9.51 -7.26
N GLU A 47 8.21 9.43 -5.96
CA GLU A 47 9.22 9.13 -4.94
C GLU A 47 9.74 7.68 -5.05
N LEU A 48 8.88 6.71 -5.36
CA LEU A 48 9.28 5.33 -5.63
C LEU A 48 10.19 5.25 -6.87
N LEU A 49 9.82 5.94 -7.96
CA LEU A 49 10.63 6.00 -9.19
C LEU A 49 11.99 6.65 -8.96
N GLN A 50 12.03 7.77 -8.25
CA GLN A 50 13.29 8.47 -7.92
C GLN A 50 14.26 7.60 -7.14
N ARG A 51 13.75 6.64 -6.38
CA ARG A 51 14.54 5.69 -5.57
C ARG A 51 14.86 4.40 -6.32
N GLY A 52 14.54 4.32 -7.61
CA GLY A 52 14.82 3.16 -8.44
C GLY A 52 13.96 1.94 -8.09
N VAL A 53 12.82 2.14 -7.42
CA VAL A 53 11.87 1.06 -7.12
C VAL A 53 11.16 0.68 -8.41
N SER A 54 11.18 -0.60 -8.74
CA SER A 54 10.41 -1.15 -9.85
C SER A 54 8.92 -0.98 -9.54
N LEU A 55 8.17 -0.33 -10.43
CA LEU A 55 6.71 -0.24 -10.32
C LEU A 55 6.00 -1.42 -11.04
N ARG A 56 6.74 -2.46 -11.39
CA ARG A 56 6.18 -3.62 -12.09
C ARG A 56 5.15 -4.29 -11.18
N GLY A 57 3.97 -4.58 -11.74
CA GLY A 57 2.90 -5.21 -10.98
C GLY A 57 2.28 -4.34 -9.87
N LEU A 58 2.62 -3.04 -9.82
CA LEU A 58 2.02 -2.10 -8.88
C LEU A 58 0.51 -1.99 -9.13
N GLN A 59 -0.25 -1.99 -8.05
CA GLN A 59 -1.69 -1.78 -8.08
C GLN A 59 -2.07 -0.57 -7.23
N VAL A 60 -2.94 0.28 -7.78
CA VAL A 60 -3.54 1.40 -7.07
C VAL A 60 -5.01 1.07 -6.85
N ARG A 61 -5.46 1.05 -5.59
CA ARG A 61 -6.85 0.78 -5.23
C ARG A 61 -7.36 1.80 -4.23
N SER A 62 -8.63 2.17 -4.34
CA SER A 62 -9.29 2.94 -3.30
C SER A 62 -9.36 2.13 -2.01
N ARG A 63 -9.25 2.81 -0.87
CA ARG A 63 -9.40 2.16 0.42
C ARG A 63 -10.84 1.68 0.60
N THR A 64 -11.00 0.43 1.05
CA THR A 64 -12.33 -0.15 1.27
C THR A 64 -12.80 0.10 2.71
N LEU A 65 -14.09 -0.04 2.96
CA LEU A 65 -14.65 0.02 4.32
C LEU A 65 -14.09 -1.10 5.21
N GLU A 66 -13.70 -2.22 4.61
CA GLU A 66 -13.13 -3.37 5.30
C GLU A 66 -11.71 -3.08 5.81
N ASP A 67 -10.90 -2.39 4.99
CA ASP A 67 -9.57 -1.89 5.40
C ASP A 67 -9.67 -0.87 6.55
N LEU A 68 -10.69 -0.02 6.51
CA LEU A 68 -10.95 0.96 7.56
C LEU A 68 -11.41 0.28 8.84
N PHE A 69 -12.31 -0.70 8.73
CA PHE A 69 -12.77 -1.48 9.86
C PHE A 69 -11.61 -2.21 10.53
N LEU A 70 -10.74 -2.84 9.74
CA LEU A 70 -9.50 -3.46 10.20
C LEU A 70 -8.59 -2.47 10.95
N GLU A 71 -8.39 -1.26 10.41
CA GLU A 71 -7.56 -0.23 11.07
C GLU A 71 -8.18 0.27 12.38
N LEU A 72 -9.48 0.55 12.39
CA LEU A 72 -10.17 1.13 13.55
C LEU A 72 -10.40 0.13 14.68
N THR A 73 -10.60 -1.15 14.34
CA THR A 73 -11.01 -2.17 15.31
C THR A 73 -9.95 -3.22 15.59
N GLY A 74 -8.90 -3.30 14.75
CA GLY A 74 -7.88 -4.35 14.84
C GLY A 74 -8.42 -5.76 14.58
N LYS A 75 -9.67 -5.89 14.11
CA LYS A 75 -10.33 -7.17 13.85
C LYS A 75 -10.68 -7.29 12.38
N ALA A 76 -10.27 -8.40 11.76
CA ALA A 76 -10.80 -8.77 10.45
C ALA A 76 -12.29 -9.03 10.58
N LEU A 77 -13.08 -8.52 9.64
CA LEU A 77 -14.46 -8.94 9.47
C LEU A 77 -14.41 -10.41 9.03
N ARG A 78 -14.48 -11.33 9.99
CA ARG A 78 -14.57 -12.75 9.68
C ARG A 78 -16.01 -13.00 9.20
N ALA A 79 -16.15 -13.32 7.92
CA ALA A 79 -17.31 -14.04 7.40
C ALA A 79 -17.17 -15.53 7.73
#